data_AF-A0A7Y8F6U8-F1
#
_entry.id   AF-A0A7Y8F6U8-F1
#
_cell.length_a   1.000
_cell.length_b   1.000
_cell.length_c   1.000
_cell.angle_alpha   90.00
_cell.angle_beta   90.00
_cell.angle_gamma   90.00
#
_symmetry.space_group_name_H-M   'P 1'
#
loop_
_entity.id
_entity.type
_entity.pdbx_description
1 polymer ?
#
loop_
_entity_poly.entity_id
_entity_poly.type
_entity_poly.pdbx_seq_one_letter_code
_entity_poly.pdbx_strand_id
1 'polypeptide(L)'
;MASPSLSPGEFLGAQTRGVRAHGYRVDLRIATLPPEQVHLHSHEDAHFVLALDAGYRSLAHDPLTPRHQAFGPGALVWNPSGVEHSDCFDVAGGRFLSLSFMPPAGARLGDP
;
A
#
# COMPACT_ATOMS: atom_id res chain seq x y z
N MET A 1 16.72 -14.14 5.83
CA MET A 1 15.51 -14.63 5.14
C MET A 1 15.04 -13.50 4.24
N ALA A 2 14.55 -13.78 3.04
CA ALA A 2 14.05 -12.74 2.13
C ALA A 2 12.73 -12.16 2.66
N SER A 3 12.52 -10.86 2.50
CA SER A 3 11.25 -10.20 2.80
C SER A 3 10.15 -10.75 1.88
N PRO A 4 8.91 -10.96 2.36
CA PRO A 4 7.82 -11.42 1.51
C PRO A 4 7.48 -10.38 0.43
N SER A 5 7.11 -10.87 -0.75
CA SER A 5 6.56 -10.07 -1.85
C SER A 5 5.08 -10.35 -1.97
N LEU A 6 4.26 -9.30 -1.96
CA LEU A 6 2.80 -9.38 -2.06
C LEU A 6 2.35 -9.27 -3.52
N SER A 7 1.38 -10.10 -3.89
CA SER A 7 0.82 -10.12 -5.24
C SER A 7 -0.05 -8.88 -5.50
N PRO A 8 -0.41 -8.59 -6.77
CA PRO A 8 -1.24 -7.43 -7.10
C PRO A 8 -2.59 -7.42 -6.35
N GLY A 9 -2.86 -6.32 -5.64
CA GLY A 9 -4.07 -6.15 -4.81
C GLY A 9 -4.03 -6.83 -3.44
N GLU A 10 -2.95 -7.55 -3.10
CA GLU A 10 -2.70 -8.03 -1.75
C GLU A 10 -2.09 -6.93 -0.90
N PHE A 11 -2.63 -6.74 0.30
CA PHE A 11 -2.12 -5.81 1.31
C PHE A 11 -2.40 -6.41 2.69
N LEU A 12 -1.58 -6.03 3.66
CA LEU A 12 -1.88 -6.24 5.07
C LEU A 12 -3.13 -5.43 5.48
N GLY A 13 -3.91 -5.97 6.41
CA GLY A 13 -5.15 -5.35 6.87
C GLY A 13 -6.42 -5.95 6.26
N ALA A 14 -7.54 -5.66 6.90
CA ALA A 14 -8.85 -6.17 6.51
C ALA A 14 -9.44 -5.32 5.37
N GLN A 15 -9.82 -5.98 4.28
CA GLN A 15 -10.59 -5.35 3.23
C GLN A 15 -12.06 -5.26 3.64
N THR A 16 -12.65 -4.07 3.56
CA THR A 16 -14.07 -3.85 3.88
C THR A 16 -14.93 -3.79 2.62
N ARG A 17 -14.44 -3.12 1.58
CA ARG A 17 -15.16 -2.95 0.30
C ARG A 17 -14.16 -2.73 -0.83
N GLY A 18 -14.46 -3.23 -2.03
CA GLY A 18 -13.62 -3.04 -3.20
C GLY A 18 -14.41 -2.77 -4.46
N VAL A 19 -13.76 -2.11 -5.41
CA VAL A 19 -14.22 -1.98 -6.80
C VAL A 19 -13.08 -2.39 -7.74
N ARG A 20 -13.45 -3.01 -8.85
CA ARG A 20 -12.54 -3.38 -9.93
C ARG A 20 -13.09 -2.79 -11.22
N ALA A 21 -12.25 -2.12 -11.98
CA ALA A 21 -12.61 -1.54 -13.28
C ALA A 21 -11.37 -1.43 -14.15
N HIS A 22 -11.50 -1.74 -15.44
CA HIS A 22 -10.56 -1.38 -16.52
C HIS A 22 -9.08 -1.25 -16.12
N GLY A 23 -8.47 -2.34 -15.65
CA GLY A 23 -7.03 -2.34 -15.39
C GLY A 23 -6.60 -1.88 -13.99
N TYR A 24 -7.53 -1.60 -13.07
CA TYR A 24 -7.21 -1.23 -11.70
C TYR A 24 -8.22 -1.77 -10.69
N ARG A 25 -7.78 -1.78 -9.44
CA ARG A 25 -8.54 -2.18 -8.26
C ARG A 25 -8.37 -1.13 -7.18
N VAL A 26 -9.48 -0.76 -6.54
CA VAL A 26 -9.48 0.11 -5.36
C VAL A 26 -10.19 -0.59 -4.22
N ASP A 27 -9.55 -0.71 -3.07
CA ASP A 27 -10.15 -1.29 -1.87
C ASP A 27 -10.08 -0.31 -0.70
N LEU A 28 -11.19 -0.16 0.03
CA LEU A 28 -11.21 0.40 1.36
C LEU A 28 -10.74 -0.66 2.36
N ARG A 29 -9.71 -0.33 3.12
CA ARG A 29 -9.06 -1.23 4.07
C ARG A 29 -8.92 -0.61 5.46
N ILE A 30 -8.79 -1.49 6.44
CA ILE A 30 -8.48 -1.17 7.84
C ILE A 30 -7.13 -1.82 8.16
N ALA A 31 -6.16 -1.03 8.60
CA ALA A 31 -4.88 -1.54 9.08
C ALA A 31 -5.09 -2.29 10.40
N THR A 32 -5.10 -3.63 10.38
CA THR A 32 -5.43 -4.45 11.56
C THR A 32 -4.23 -4.75 12.45
N LEU A 33 -3.01 -4.47 11.98
CA LEU A 33 -1.78 -4.73 12.72
C LEU A 33 -1.31 -3.45 13.40
N PRO A 34 -0.80 -3.53 14.65
CA PRO A 34 -0.05 -2.42 15.23
C PRO A 34 1.31 -2.27 14.53
N PRO A 35 1.96 -1.07 14.60
CA PRO A 35 3.18 -0.76 13.87
C PRO A 35 4.28 -1.82 13.99
N GLU A 36 4.51 -2.33 15.19
CA GLU A 36 5.56 -3.31 15.51
C GLU A 36 5.34 -4.70 14.90
N GLN A 37 4.13 -4.98 14.39
CA GLN A 37 3.78 -6.23 13.73
C GLN A 37 3.72 -6.12 12.21
N VAL A 38 3.83 -4.90 11.66
CA VAL A 38 3.99 -4.71 10.22
C VAL A 38 5.43 -5.04 9.86
N HIS A 39 5.63 -6.23 9.31
CA HIS A 39 6.94 -6.67 8.86
C HIS A 39 7.31 -6.01 7.53
N LEU A 40 8.62 -5.92 7.28
CA LEU A 40 9.15 -5.47 5.99
C LEU A 40 8.64 -6.39 4.87
N HIS A 41 8.09 -5.81 3.82
CA HIS A 41 7.60 -6.52 2.63
C HIS A 41 7.78 -5.64 1.39
N SER A 42 7.56 -6.23 0.22
CA SER A 42 7.46 -5.51 -1.04
C SER A 42 6.19 -5.92 -1.78
N HIS A 43 5.89 -5.25 -2.89
CA HIS A 43 4.80 -5.62 -3.80
C HIS A 43 5.35 -5.89 -5.19
N GLU A 44 4.78 -6.89 -5.87
CA GLU A 44 5.12 -7.24 -7.26
C GLU A 44 4.78 -6.10 -8.23
N ASP A 45 3.69 -5.37 -7.96
CA ASP A 45 3.23 -4.24 -8.75
C ASP A 45 3.27 -2.94 -7.97
N ALA A 46 3.45 -1.85 -8.71
CA ALA A 46 3.37 -0.52 -8.14
C ALA A 46 1.92 -0.19 -7.75
N HIS A 47 1.76 0.59 -6.69
CA HIS A 47 0.45 0.89 -6.12
C HIS A 47 0.43 2.23 -5.40
N PHE A 48 -0.77 2.71 -5.09
CA PHE A 48 -0.96 3.87 -4.23
C PHE A 48 -1.65 3.49 -2.92
N VAL A 49 -1.29 4.22 -1.87
CA VAL A 49 -2.04 4.26 -0.61
C VAL A 49 -2.54 5.67 -0.37
N LEU A 50 -3.86 5.83 -0.20
CA LEU A 50 -4.47 7.06 0.28
C LEU A 50 -4.85 6.89 1.75
N ALA A 51 -4.14 7.59 2.64
CA ALA A 51 -4.49 7.61 4.06
C ALA A 51 -5.82 8.37 4.25
N LEU A 52 -6.82 7.73 4.86
CA LEU A 52 -8.11 8.38 5.15
C LEU A 52 -8.17 8.91 6.59
N ASP A 53 -7.35 8.34 7.47
CA ASP A 53 -7.18 8.78 8.85
C ASP A 53 -5.75 9.30 9.07
N ALA A 54 -5.51 9.99 10.19
CA ALA A 54 -4.18 10.47 10.56
C ALA A 54 -3.31 9.31 11.07
N GLY A 55 -2.00 9.53 11.15
CA GLY A 55 -1.07 8.58 11.76
C GLY A 55 -0.45 7.59 10.77
N TYR A 56 -0.73 7.70 9.47
CA TYR A 56 -0.10 6.87 8.45
C TYR A 56 1.39 7.23 8.30
N ARG A 57 2.25 6.23 8.21
CA ARG A 57 3.69 6.38 7.96
C ARG A 57 4.04 5.54 6.74
N SER A 58 4.61 6.19 5.74
CA SER A 58 5.39 5.50 4.71
C SER A 58 6.75 5.22 5.34
N LEU A 59 7.06 3.95 5.58
CA LEU A 59 8.34 3.50 6.13
C LEU A 59 9.16 2.80 5.04
N ALA A 60 9.03 3.30 3.81
CA ALA A 60 9.88 2.90 2.70
C ALA A 60 11.36 3.22 2.98
N HIS A 61 12.24 2.31 2.55
CA HIS A 61 13.68 2.46 2.68
C HIS A 61 14.27 3.41 1.61
N ASP A 62 13.65 4.57 1.37
CA ASP A 62 14.13 5.58 0.42
C ASP A 62 14.56 6.89 1.14
N PRO A 63 15.34 7.77 0.47
CA PRO A 63 15.83 9.02 1.07
C PRO A 63 14.79 10.15 1.13
N LEU A 64 13.70 10.06 0.38
CA LEU A 64 12.70 11.11 0.19
C LEU A 64 11.54 10.99 1.18
N THR A 65 11.35 9.81 1.78
CA THR A 65 10.26 9.54 2.71
C THR A 65 10.60 9.95 4.16
N PRO A 66 9.79 10.83 4.82
CA PRO A 66 9.99 11.22 6.21
C PRO A 66 9.79 10.05 7.19
N ARG A 67 10.88 9.49 7.72
CA ARG A 67 10.83 8.30 8.61
C ARG A 67 10.23 8.57 10.00
N HIS A 68 10.25 9.82 10.45
CA HIS A 68 9.86 10.18 11.82
C HIS A 68 8.51 10.88 11.90
N GLN A 69 7.86 11.15 10.78
CA GLN A 69 6.63 11.94 10.74
C GLN A 69 5.48 11.12 10.15
N ALA A 70 4.35 11.11 10.84
CA ALA A 70 3.12 10.61 10.28
C ALA A 70 2.50 11.64 9.33
N PHE A 71 1.95 11.14 8.23
CA PHE A 71 1.15 11.93 7.31
C PHE A 71 -0.25 12.21 7.88
N GLY A 72 -0.84 13.31 7.43
CA GLY A 72 -2.23 13.64 7.71
C GLY A 72 -3.22 12.89 6.80
N PRO A 73 -4.53 12.93 7.12
CA PRO A 73 -5.57 12.44 6.23
C PRO A 73 -5.48 13.08 4.84
N GLY A 74 -5.71 12.28 3.80
CA GLY A 74 -5.63 12.71 2.40
C GLY A 74 -4.24 12.59 1.78
N ALA A 75 -3.22 12.17 2.54
CA ALA A 75 -1.90 11.89 1.98
C ALA A 75 -1.97 10.70 1.01
N LEU A 76 -1.52 10.94 -0.22
CA LEU A 76 -1.41 9.95 -1.27
C LEU A 76 0.05 9.55 -1.43
N VAL A 77 0.35 8.28 -1.14
CA VAL A 77 1.69 7.71 -1.24
C VAL A 77 1.76 6.82 -2.46
N TRP A 78 2.80 7.02 -3.27
CA TRP A 78 3.15 6.15 -4.39
C TRP A 78 4.22 5.16 -3.93
N ASN A 79 3.93 3.87 -4.07
CA ASN A 79 4.84 2.78 -3.76
C ASN A 79 5.23 2.08 -5.08
N PRO A 80 6.47 2.29 -5.58
CA PRO A 80 6.96 1.58 -6.76
C PRO A 80 7.06 0.07 -6.51
N SER A 81 6.95 -0.72 -7.58
CA SER A 81 7.16 -2.18 -7.54
C SER A 81 8.55 -2.51 -6.97
N GLY A 82 8.60 -3.54 -6.12
CA GLY A 82 9.84 -4.06 -5.54
C GLY A 82 10.48 -3.21 -4.44
N VAL A 83 9.93 -2.03 -4.10
CA VAL A 83 10.41 -1.25 -2.96
C VAL A 83 10.02 -1.93 -1.66
N GLU A 84 11.00 -2.19 -0.81
CA GLU A 84 10.76 -2.71 0.53
C GLU A 84 10.28 -1.59 1.47
N HIS A 85 9.22 -1.88 2.20
CA HIS A 85 8.60 -0.94 3.13
C HIS A 85 7.85 -1.70 4.24
N SER A 86 7.56 -0.98 5.32
CA SER A 86 6.76 -1.47 6.45
C SER A 86 5.71 -0.43 6.82
N ASP A 87 5.00 0.07 5.80
CA ASP A 87 4.04 1.15 5.95
C ASP A 87 2.94 0.78 6.96
N CYS A 88 2.66 1.68 7.88
CA CYS A 88 1.78 1.41 9.01
C CYS A 88 1.01 2.65 9.44
N PHE A 89 0.04 2.45 10.32
CA PHE A 89 -0.50 3.54 11.14
C PHE A 89 0.16 3.52 12.51
N ASP A 90 0.21 4.66 13.21
CA ASP A 90 0.70 4.78 14.59
C ASP A 90 -0.01 3.81 15.56
N VAL A 91 -1.27 3.47 15.27
CA VAL A 91 -2.07 2.47 15.96
C VAL A 91 -2.88 1.67 14.95
N ALA A 92 -3.24 0.43 15.30
CA ALA A 92 -4.18 -0.36 14.51
C ALA A 92 -5.56 0.35 14.40
N GLY A 93 -6.27 0.11 13.32
CA GLY A 93 -7.62 0.62 13.04
C GLY A 93 -7.67 1.75 12.01
N GLY A 94 -6.53 2.33 11.62
CA GLY A 94 -6.47 3.38 10.60
C GLY A 94 -7.01 2.91 9.24
N ARG A 95 -7.82 3.76 8.60
CA ARG A 95 -8.41 3.46 7.28
C ARG A 95 -7.58 4.03 6.15
N PHE A 96 -7.50 3.29 5.07
CA PHE A 96 -6.84 3.72 3.85
C PHE A 96 -7.54 3.15 2.62
N LEU A 97 -7.36 3.81 1.47
CA LEU A 97 -7.62 3.18 0.17
C LEU A 97 -6.32 2.62 -0.38
N SER A 98 -6.34 1.37 -0.81
CA SER A 98 -5.30 0.81 -1.66
C SER A 98 -5.75 0.88 -3.11
N LEU A 99 -4.92 1.43 -3.99
CA LEU A 99 -5.13 1.41 -5.44
C LEU A 99 -4.01 0.60 -6.10
N SER A 100 -4.38 -0.49 -6.75
CA SER A 100 -3.45 -1.36 -7.48
C SER A 100 -3.79 -1.36 -8.97
N PHE A 101 -2.76 -1.46 -9.80
CA PHE A 101 -2.92 -1.74 -11.21
C PHE A 101 -3.08 -3.25 -11.40
N MET A 102 -4.05 -3.63 -12.22
CA MET A 102 -4.40 -5.00 -12.55
C MET A 102 -4.47 -5.08 -14.08
N PRO A 103 -3.32 -5.05 -14.79
CA PRO A 103 -3.32 -5.05 -16.24
C PRO A 103 -4.22 -6.19 -16.78
N PRO A 104 -4.99 -5.93 -17.86
CA PRO A 104 -5.79 -6.97 -18.49
C PRO A 104 -4.94 -8.20 -18.81
N ALA A 105 -5.54 -9.39 -18.77
CA ALA A 105 -4.84 -10.61 -19.16
C ALA A 105 -4.29 -10.45 -20.58
N GLY A 106 -2.95 -10.50 -20.72
CA GLY A 106 -2.24 -10.35 -22.00
C GLY A 106 -1.71 -8.96 -22.31
N ALA A 107 -1.99 -7.94 -21.49
CA ALA A 107 -1.39 -6.62 -21.64
C ALA A 107 0.11 -6.67 -21.33
N ARG A 108 0.93 -6.13 -22.24
CA ARG A 108 2.37 -5.99 -22.04
C ARG A 108 2.68 -4.60 -21.49
N LEU A 109 3.81 -4.51 -20.79
CA LEU A 109 4.34 -3.22 -20.38
C LEU A 109 4.56 -2.34 -21.63
N GLY A 110 3.74 -1.29 -21.78
CA GLY A 110 3.76 -0.39 -22.94
C GLY A 110 2.57 -0.47 -23.89
N ASP A 111 1.58 -1.34 -23.63
CA ASP A 111 0.31 -1.29 -24.37
C ASP A 111 -0.54 -0.08 -23.92
N PRO A 112 -1.13 0.70 -24.85
CA PRO A 112 -1.90 1.92 -24.54
C PRO A 112 -3.26 1.66 -23.88
#